data_AF-A0A7C6ACG9-F1
#
_entry.id   AF-A0A7C6ACG9-F1
#
_cell.length_a   1.000
_cell.length_b   1.000
_cell.length_c   1.000
_cell.angle_alpha   90.00
_cell.angle_beta   90.00
_cell.angle_gamma   90.00
#
_symmetry.space_group_name_H-M   'P 1'
#
loop_
_entity.id
_entity.type
_entity.pdbx_description
1 polymer ?
#
loop_
_entity_poly.entity_id
_entity_poly.type
_entity_poly.pdbx_seq_one_letter_code
_entity_poly.pdbx_strand_id
1 'polypeptide(L)'
;MGLDLLTSPKGKTIMEKQITKKIFEVTFIINATLEDPQIDSEIEKVKDLIVKQGGEIIELTKWGRKRFSYPIKKKNNGFYVICLFSAPGNIVARLERHFLLNENILRFLVLKMDKRELKGRISGADVISQATAAPATSDHLISSESAIEEDDLDVPFNEHNEL
;
A
#
# COMPACT_ATOMS: atom_id res chain seq x y z
N MET A 1 3.15 57.13 -24.04
CA MET A 1 3.37 57.04 -22.58
C MET A 1 3.11 55.58 -22.20
N GLY A 2 3.97 54.60 -22.50
CA GLY A 2 5.41 54.54 -22.25
C GLY A 2 5.63 54.04 -20.81
N LEU A 3 5.31 52.77 -20.53
CA LEU A 3 5.56 52.15 -19.22
C LEU A 3 6.86 51.35 -19.34
N ASP A 4 7.95 51.99 -18.92
CA ASP A 4 9.30 51.48 -19.07
C ASP A 4 9.66 50.41 -18.04
N LEU A 5 10.43 49.43 -18.50
CA LEU A 5 11.09 48.43 -17.69
C LEU A 5 12.01 49.08 -16.64
N LEU A 6 11.89 48.67 -15.38
CA LEU A 6 12.98 48.77 -14.41
C LEU A 6 13.45 47.37 -13.99
N THR A 7 14.30 46.82 -14.84
CA THR A 7 15.39 45.92 -14.45
C THR A 7 16.25 46.61 -13.40
N SER A 8 16.41 45.99 -12.23
CA SER A 8 17.43 46.39 -11.25
C SER A 8 18.65 45.45 -11.35
N PRO A 9 19.86 45.98 -11.56
CA PRO A 9 21.06 45.17 -11.69
C PRO A 9 21.55 44.72 -10.31
N LYS A 10 21.70 43.40 -10.13
CA LYS A 10 22.29 42.74 -8.95
C LYS A 10 21.42 42.72 -7.69
N GLY A 11 20.29 42.03 -7.77
CA GLY A 11 19.56 41.53 -6.60
C GLY A 11 19.23 40.07 -6.84
N LYS A 12 19.76 39.18 -6.00
CA LYS A 12 19.57 37.74 -6.03
C LYS A 12 18.07 37.43 -6.14
N THR A 13 17.62 36.96 -7.31
CA THR A 13 16.29 36.38 -7.47
C THR A 13 16.10 35.37 -6.35
N ILE A 14 15.08 35.56 -5.51
CA ILE A 14 14.65 34.56 -4.54
C ILE A 14 14.04 33.46 -5.40
N MET A 15 14.91 32.60 -5.91
CA MET A 15 14.56 31.44 -6.71
C MET A 15 13.51 30.69 -5.91
N GLU A 16 12.30 30.62 -6.47
CA GLU A 16 11.28 29.66 -6.12
C GLU A 16 12.00 28.35 -5.82
N LYS A 17 12.03 27.98 -4.54
CA LYS A 17 12.74 26.79 -4.09
C LYS A 17 12.08 25.64 -4.81
N GLN A 18 12.68 25.18 -5.91
CA GLN A 18 12.18 24.09 -6.72
C GLN A 18 12.00 22.90 -5.78
N ILE A 19 10.76 22.65 -5.34
CA ILE A 19 10.45 21.56 -4.43
C ILE A 19 10.62 20.30 -5.26
N THR A 20 11.79 19.69 -5.18
CA THR A 20 12.00 18.37 -5.78
C THR A 20 11.10 17.39 -5.03
N LYS A 21 9.98 17.01 -5.66
CA LYS A 21 9.08 15.98 -5.15
C LYS A 21 9.86 14.67 -5.01
N LYS A 22 9.75 14.06 -3.84
CA LYS A 22 10.37 12.77 -3.51
C LYS A 22 9.26 11.75 -3.33
N ILE A 23 9.55 10.50 -3.63
CA ILE A 23 8.61 9.41 -3.43
C ILE A 23 8.89 8.81 -2.06
N PHE A 24 7.81 8.59 -1.32
CA PHE A 24 7.81 8.00 0.00
C PHE A 24 6.85 6.82 0.01
N GLU A 25 7.18 5.85 0.83
CA GLU A 25 6.28 4.77 1.20
C GLU A 25 5.99 4.89 2.68
N VAL A 26 4.72 4.81 3.05
CA VAL A 26 4.31 4.67 4.44
C VAL A 26 3.59 3.36 4.62
N THR A 27 4.07 2.58 5.59
CA THR A 27 3.34 1.43 6.12
C THR A 27 2.84 1.80 7.51
N PHE A 28 1.54 1.69 7.74
CA PHE A 28 0.94 1.94 9.04
C PHE A 28 -0.06 0.86 9.41
N ILE A 29 -0.16 0.64 10.72
CA ILE A 29 -0.96 -0.43 11.31
C ILE A 29 -2.06 0.21 12.12
N ILE A 30 -3.31 0.02 11.68
CA ILE A 30 -4.50 0.50 12.38
C ILE A 30 -4.96 -0.57 13.38
N ASN A 31 -5.55 -0.14 14.49
CA ASN A 31 -6.18 -1.02 15.46
C ASN A 31 -7.29 -1.86 14.81
N ALA A 32 -7.12 -3.18 14.78
CA ALA A 32 -8.06 -4.10 14.16
C ALA A 32 -9.37 -4.32 14.96
N THR A 33 -9.48 -3.75 16.18
CA THR A 33 -10.74 -3.73 16.95
C THR A 33 -11.79 -2.79 16.31
N LEU A 34 -11.35 -1.85 15.47
CA LEU A 34 -12.27 -0.94 14.77
C LEU A 34 -13.05 -1.69 13.67
N GLU A 35 -14.26 -1.19 13.42
CA GLU A 35 -15.10 -1.65 12.31
C GLU A 35 -14.55 -1.14 10.97
N ASP A 36 -14.87 -1.83 9.88
CA ASP A 36 -14.36 -1.49 8.53
C ASP A 36 -14.63 -0.03 8.11
N PRO A 37 -15.82 0.57 8.37
CA PRO A 37 -16.06 1.98 8.04
C PRO A 37 -15.15 2.95 8.81
N GLN A 38 -14.80 2.60 10.05
CA GLN A 38 -13.90 3.42 10.88
C GLN A 38 -12.45 3.30 10.40
N ILE A 39 -12.03 2.10 10.00
CA ILE A 39 -10.71 1.87 9.39
C ILE A 39 -10.59 2.69 8.10
N ASP A 40 -11.61 2.67 7.25
CA ASP A 40 -11.61 3.41 6.00
C ASP A 40 -11.59 4.93 6.21
N SER A 41 -12.35 5.43 7.20
CA SER A 41 -12.27 6.83 7.62
C SER A 41 -10.86 7.22 8.07
N GLU A 42 -10.17 6.32 8.79
CA GLU A 42 -8.81 6.58 9.23
C GLU A 42 -7.82 6.61 8.06
N ILE A 43 -7.98 5.71 7.10
CA ILE A 43 -7.20 5.73 5.85
C ILE A 43 -7.44 7.04 5.09
N GLU A 44 -8.68 7.48 5.00
CA GLU A 44 -9.04 8.73 4.31
C GLU A 44 -8.43 9.97 4.97
N LYS A 45 -8.42 10.06 6.30
CA LYS A 45 -7.74 11.15 7.01
C LYS A 45 -6.25 11.23 6.68
N VAL A 46 -5.59 10.08 6.56
CA VAL A 46 -4.17 10.00 6.20
C VAL A 46 -3.97 10.45 4.75
N LYS A 47 -4.83 9.99 3.82
CA LYS A 47 -4.82 10.44 2.42
C LYS A 47 -4.99 11.96 2.31
N ASP A 48 -5.98 12.50 3.01
CA ASP A 48 -6.27 13.93 3.04
C ASP A 48 -5.09 14.73 3.60
N LEU A 49 -4.45 14.24 4.65
CA LEU A 49 -3.27 14.89 5.21
C LEU A 49 -2.15 14.94 4.18
N ILE A 50 -1.93 13.86 3.42
CA ILE A 50 -0.90 13.82 2.37
C ILE A 50 -1.22 14.85 1.29
N VAL A 51 -2.46 14.88 0.80
CA VAL A 51 -2.90 15.82 -0.24
C VAL A 51 -2.80 17.28 0.23
N LYS A 52 -3.24 17.57 1.46
CA LYS A 52 -3.17 18.91 2.08
C LYS A 52 -1.73 19.43 2.23
N GLN A 53 -0.74 18.55 2.33
CA GLN A 53 0.68 18.92 2.39
C GLN A 53 1.34 18.99 1.00
N GLY A 54 0.56 18.99 -0.08
CA GLY A 54 1.05 19.04 -1.45
C GLY A 54 1.61 17.72 -1.96
N GLY A 55 1.20 16.61 -1.33
CA GLY A 55 1.49 15.25 -1.77
C GLY A 55 0.47 14.71 -2.76
N GLU A 56 0.86 13.70 -3.51
CA GLU A 56 0.06 12.98 -4.50
C GLU A 56 0.16 11.48 -4.23
N ILE A 57 -0.97 10.80 -4.12
CA ILE A 57 -1.01 9.37 -3.84
C ILE A 57 -0.82 8.62 -5.15
N ILE A 58 0.20 7.76 -5.20
CA ILE A 58 0.52 6.93 -6.35
C ILE A 58 -0.21 5.59 -6.24
N GLU A 59 -0.14 4.96 -5.07
CA GLU A 59 -0.73 3.65 -4.82
C GLU A 59 -1.17 3.55 -3.37
N LEU A 60 -2.31 2.89 -3.13
CA LEU A 60 -2.77 2.56 -1.79
C LEU A 60 -3.23 1.11 -1.74
N THR A 61 -2.54 0.31 -0.93
CA THR A 61 -2.78 -1.13 -0.81
C THR A 61 -3.25 -1.45 0.59
N LYS A 62 -4.47 -1.99 0.72
CA LYS A 62 -5.03 -2.49 1.99
C LYS A 62 -4.70 -3.97 2.13
N TRP A 63 -3.86 -4.33 3.09
CA TRP A 63 -3.45 -5.73 3.32
C TRP A 63 -4.41 -6.51 4.21
N GLY A 64 -5.35 -5.83 4.88
CA GLY A 64 -6.31 -6.45 5.78
C GLY A 64 -5.77 -6.66 7.19
N ARG A 65 -6.55 -7.40 7.99
CA ARG A 65 -6.23 -7.73 9.38
C ARG A 65 -5.20 -8.87 9.42
N LYS A 66 -4.10 -8.68 10.13
CA LYS A 66 -3.06 -9.70 10.35
C LYS A 66 -2.71 -9.81 11.83
N ARG A 67 -2.41 -11.03 12.28
CA ARG A 67 -1.96 -11.31 13.65
C ARG A 67 -0.47 -11.01 13.79
N PHE A 68 -0.08 -10.37 14.89
CA PHE A 68 1.31 -10.12 15.24
C PHE A 68 1.91 -11.32 15.98
N SER A 69 3.23 -11.46 15.90
CA SER A 69 3.96 -12.46 16.70
C SER A 69 4.03 -12.10 18.19
N TYR A 70 3.96 -10.80 18.52
CA TYR A 70 3.93 -10.28 19.88
C TYR A 70 2.94 -9.10 19.98
N PRO A 71 2.36 -8.85 21.16
CA PRO A 71 1.37 -7.78 21.31
C PRO A 71 1.99 -6.39 21.14
N ILE A 72 1.36 -5.55 20.32
CA ILE A 72 1.71 -4.12 20.15
C ILE A 72 0.62 -3.30 20.84
N LYS A 73 0.98 -2.46 21.81
CA LYS A 73 0.01 -1.70 22.63
C LYS A 73 -1.12 -2.61 23.20
N LYS A 74 -0.77 -3.82 23.66
CA LYS A 74 -1.71 -4.86 24.15
C LYS A 74 -2.70 -5.42 23.11
N LYS A 75 -2.46 -5.21 21.81
CA LYS A 75 -3.24 -5.80 20.70
C LYS A 75 -2.46 -6.91 20.03
N ASN A 76 -3.14 -8.01 19.69
CA ASN A 76 -2.53 -9.19 19.05
C ASN A 76 -2.65 -9.17 17.52
N ASN A 77 -3.39 -8.23 16.95
CA ASN A 77 -3.61 -8.07 15.52
C ASN A 77 -3.76 -6.59 15.15
N GLY A 78 -3.63 -6.30 13.85
CA GLY A 78 -3.79 -4.97 13.29
C GLY A 78 -4.13 -5.02 11.82
N PHE A 79 -4.71 -3.93 11.32
CA PHE A 79 -5.01 -3.76 9.90
C PHE A 79 -3.86 -3.04 9.22
N TYR A 80 -3.25 -3.69 8.22
CA TYR A 80 -2.08 -3.18 7.53
C TYR A 80 -2.47 -2.36 6.31
N VAL A 81 -1.87 -1.18 6.17
CA VAL A 81 -2.03 -0.31 5.01
C VAL A 81 -0.67 0.16 4.54
N ILE A 82 -0.45 0.07 3.23
CA ILE A 82 0.72 0.61 2.56
C ILE A 82 0.24 1.70 1.61
N CYS A 83 0.89 2.86 1.67
CA CYS A 83 0.60 3.97 0.79
C CYS A 83 1.91 4.48 0.18
N LEU A 84 1.97 4.47 -1.15
CA LEU A 84 3.04 5.05 -1.94
C LEU A 84 2.59 6.42 -2.41
N PHE A 85 3.38 7.46 -2.14
CA PHE A 85 3.01 8.83 -2.49
C PHE A 85 4.23 9.68 -2.84
N SER A 86 4.01 10.69 -3.68
CA SER A 86 4.99 11.70 -4.07
C SER A 86 4.72 12.98 -3.30
N ALA A 87 5.72 13.54 -2.61
CA ALA A 87 5.51 14.70 -1.76
C ALA A 87 6.78 15.56 -1.56
N PRO A 88 6.63 16.81 -1.09
CA PRO A 88 7.75 17.58 -0.57
C PRO A 88 8.37 16.92 0.67
N GLY A 89 9.67 17.11 0.89
CA GLY A 89 10.38 16.46 2.00
C GLY A 89 9.95 16.88 3.41
N ASN A 90 9.19 17.96 3.57
CA ASN A 90 8.67 18.43 4.87
C ASN A 90 7.45 17.63 5.37
N ILE A 91 6.86 16.77 4.53
CA ILE A 91 5.66 16.00 4.87
C ILE A 91 5.91 14.97 5.98
N VAL A 92 7.13 14.42 6.06
CA VAL A 92 7.46 13.31 6.97
C VAL A 92 7.17 13.70 8.42
N ALA A 93 7.70 14.83 8.88
CA ALA A 93 7.49 15.29 10.26
C ALA A 93 6.01 15.58 10.58
N ARG A 94 5.24 16.05 9.60
CA ARG A 94 3.78 16.30 9.77
C ARG A 94 3.03 14.98 9.92
N LEU A 95 3.37 14.00 9.09
CA LEU A 95 2.76 12.68 9.07
C LEU A 95 3.09 11.90 10.34
N GLU A 96 4.36 11.90 10.77
CA GLU A 96 4.80 11.28 12.02
C GLU A 96 4.08 11.86 13.23
N ARG A 97 3.98 13.20 13.33
CA ARG A 97 3.23 13.86 14.40
C ARG A 97 1.77 13.42 14.40
N HIS A 98 1.13 13.36 13.23
CA HIS A 98 -0.26 12.91 13.13
C HIS A 98 -0.43 11.46 13.63
N PHE A 99 0.46 10.55 13.23
CA PHE A 99 0.41 9.16 13.67
C PHE A 99 0.71 8.98 15.16
N LEU A 100 1.62 9.77 15.72
CA LEU A 100 1.93 9.72 17.16
C LEU A 100 0.76 10.20 18.02
N LEU A 101 0.02 11.20 17.55
CA LEU A 101 -1.16 11.73 18.24
C LEU A 101 -2.40 10.82 18.10
N ASN A 102 -2.37 9.91 17.13
CA ASN A 102 -3.50 9.07 16.80
C ASN A 102 -3.41 7.71 17.51
N GLU A 103 -4.25 7.53 18.52
CA GLU A 103 -4.28 6.29 19.31
C GLU A 103 -4.71 5.06 18.50
N ASN A 104 -5.47 5.26 17.42
CA ASN A 104 -5.92 4.18 16.54
C ASN A 104 -4.78 3.60 15.70
N ILE A 105 -3.65 4.31 15.58
CA ILE A 105 -2.46 3.83 14.88
C ILE A 105 -1.51 3.18 15.89
N LEU A 106 -1.27 1.89 15.69
CA LEU A 106 -0.47 1.06 16.58
C LEU A 106 1.03 1.26 16.33
N ARG A 107 1.43 1.31 15.06
CA ARG A 107 2.80 1.48 14.59
C ARG A 107 2.78 2.02 13.17
N PHE A 108 3.83 2.73 12.79
CA PHE A 108 4.07 3.19 11.43
C PHE A 108 5.55 3.11 11.08
N LEU A 109 5.84 3.09 9.79
CA LEU A 109 7.17 3.18 9.21
C LEU A 109 7.06 4.05 7.95
N VAL A 110 7.85 5.12 7.88
CA VAL A 110 7.96 5.97 6.70
C VAL A 110 9.32 5.72 6.07
N LEU A 111 9.34 5.35 4.81
CA LEU A 111 10.53 5.10 4.01
C LEU A 111 10.60 6.12 2.88
N LYS A 112 11.80 6.63 2.62
CA LYS A 112 12.08 7.41 1.41
C LYS A 112 12.52 6.44 0.33
N MET A 113 11.80 6.40 -0.78
CA MET A 113 12.13 5.51 -1.88
C MET A 113 13.32 6.06 -2.66
N ASP A 114 14.28 5.20 -2.94
CA ASP A 114 15.37 5.51 -3.84
C ASP A 114 15.02 5.15 -5.29
N LYS A 115 15.74 5.77 -6.24
CA LYS A 115 15.46 5.62 -7.69
C LYS A 115 15.48 4.16 -8.15
N ARG A 116 16.32 3.32 -7.53
CA ARG A 116 16.45 1.90 -7.86
C ARG A 116 15.22 1.10 -7.44
N GLU A 117 14.72 1.35 -6.23
CA GLU A 117 13.56 0.66 -5.66
C GLU A 117 12.29 1.03 -6.43
N LEU A 118 12.17 2.30 -6.82
CA LEU A 118 11.08 2.76 -7.66
C LEU A 118 11.04 2.02 -9.00
N LYS A 119 12.19 1.84 -9.67
CA LYS A 119 12.27 1.10 -10.93
C LYS A 119 11.85 -0.36 -10.77
N GLY A 120 12.23 -0.99 -9.66
CA GLY A 120 11.82 -2.37 -9.34
C GLY A 120 10.30 -2.50 -9.22
N ARG A 121 9.65 -1.61 -8.46
CA ARG A 121 8.20 -1.61 -8.31
C ARG A 121 7.45 -1.34 -9.62
N ILE A 122 7.89 -0.35 -10.39
CA ILE A 122 7.27 -0.03 -11.69
C ILE A 122 7.44 -1.21 -12.65
N SER A 123 8.63 -1.83 -12.72
CA SER A 123 8.84 -2.98 -13.59
C SER A 123 7.96 -4.19 -13.21
N GLY A 124 7.68 -4.41 -11.93
CA GLY A 124 6.75 -5.45 -11.50
C GLY A 124 5.29 -5.11 -11.82
N ALA A 125 4.89 -3.84 -11.66
CA ALA A 125 3.55 -3.37 -12.01
C ALA A 125 3.30 -3.39 -13.52
N ASP A 126 4.29 -3.01 -14.33
CA ASP A 126 4.24 -3.06 -15.80
C ASP A 126 4.03 -4.49 -16.30
N VAL A 127 4.64 -5.48 -15.66
CA VAL A 127 4.46 -6.91 -15.99
C VAL A 127 3.02 -7.37 -15.69
N ILE A 128 2.42 -6.89 -14.60
CA ILE A 128 1.02 -7.21 -14.24
C ILE A 128 0.03 -6.49 -15.17
N SER A 129 0.30 -5.23 -15.53
CA SER A 129 -0.53 -4.46 -16.49
C SER A 129 -0.43 -5.00 -17.91
N GLN A 130 0.72 -5.52 -18.34
CA GLN A 130 0.87 -6.19 -19.65
C GLN A 130 0.20 -7.57 -19.69
N ALA A 131 0.10 -8.27 -18.56
CA ALA A 131 -0.64 -9.53 -18.47
C ALA A 131 -2.17 -9.36 -18.45
N THR A 132 -2.68 -8.15 -18.20
CA THR A 132 -4.14 -7.88 -18.05
C THR A 132 -4.78 -7.28 -19.31
N ALA A 133 -4.04 -7.10 -20.41
CA ALA A 133 -4.58 -6.51 -21.66
C ALA A 133 -4.70 -7.54 -22.81
N ALA A 134 -5.94 -8.06 -22.98
CA ALA A 134 -6.59 -8.68 -24.16
C ALA A 134 -6.87 -10.21 -24.13
N PRO A 135 -8.02 -10.69 -24.68
CA PRO A 135 -9.39 -10.24 -24.39
C PRO A 135 -10.35 -11.42 -24.12
N ALA A 136 -11.51 -11.12 -23.54
CA ALA A 136 -12.63 -12.05 -23.44
C ALA A 136 -13.22 -12.38 -24.82
N THR A 137 -13.52 -13.67 -25.06
CA THR A 137 -14.60 -14.12 -25.95
C THR A 137 -15.30 -15.27 -25.25
N SER A 138 -16.56 -15.03 -24.92
CA SER A 138 -17.54 -16.00 -24.45
C SER A 138 -17.87 -16.99 -25.57
N ASP A 139 -17.99 -18.28 -25.24
CA ASP A 139 -19.24 -19.00 -25.52
C ASP A 139 -19.34 -20.40 -24.90
N HIS A 140 -20.55 -20.62 -24.37
CA HIS A 140 -21.35 -21.85 -24.32
C HIS A 140 -21.18 -22.90 -23.20
N LEU A 141 -22.30 -23.08 -22.49
CA LEU A 141 -22.62 -23.98 -21.39
C LEU A 141 -23.03 -25.41 -21.89
N ILE A 142 -23.16 -26.30 -20.90
CA ILE A 142 -24.07 -27.48 -20.79
C ILE A 142 -23.42 -28.89 -20.89
N SER A 143 -23.26 -29.49 -19.70
CA SER A 143 -23.79 -30.79 -19.21
C SER A 143 -23.72 -32.06 -20.07
N SER A 144 -23.03 -33.09 -19.55
CA SER A 144 -23.39 -34.54 -19.50
C SER A 144 -22.16 -35.31 -18.95
N GLU A 145 -22.22 -35.92 -17.76
CA GLU A 145 -22.80 -37.22 -17.38
C GLU A 145 -21.90 -38.44 -17.67
N SER A 146 -21.52 -39.17 -16.59
CA SER A 146 -21.01 -40.56 -16.51
C SER A 146 -19.58 -40.85 -17.06
N ALA A 147 -18.73 -41.75 -16.55
CA ALA A 147 -18.78 -42.81 -15.52
C ALA A 147 -17.34 -43.21 -15.10
N ILE A 148 -17.18 -43.58 -13.82
CA ILE A 148 -16.47 -44.75 -13.23
C ILE A 148 -15.08 -45.16 -13.75
N GLU A 149 -14.10 -45.24 -12.83
CA GLU A 149 -13.32 -46.46 -12.53
C GLU A 149 -12.53 -46.24 -11.21
N GLU A 150 -13.04 -46.84 -10.13
CA GLU A 150 -12.24 -47.16 -8.93
C GLU A 150 -11.75 -48.60 -9.12
N ASP A 151 -10.43 -48.79 -9.19
CA ASP A 151 -9.78 -50.10 -9.14
C ASP A 151 -8.65 -50.04 -8.10
N ASP A 152 -8.97 -50.59 -6.93
CA ASP A 152 -8.16 -51.53 -6.16
C ASP A 152 -6.63 -51.35 -6.13
N LEU A 153 -6.14 -50.75 -5.05
CA LEU A 153 -4.88 -51.21 -4.42
C LEU A 153 -5.11 -51.43 -2.93
N ASP A 154 -5.63 -52.61 -2.64
CA ASP A 154 -5.72 -53.26 -1.34
C ASP A 154 -4.29 -53.59 -0.86
N VAL A 155 -3.76 -52.82 0.10
CA VAL A 155 -2.48 -53.13 0.78
C VAL A 155 -2.81 -53.66 2.18
N PRO A 156 -2.62 -54.96 2.46
CA PRO A 156 -2.94 -55.52 3.77
C PRO A 156 -1.95 -55.03 4.82
N PHE A 157 -2.44 -54.27 5.80
CA PHE A 157 -1.67 -53.88 6.97
C PHE A 157 -1.67 -55.03 7.99
N ASN A 158 -0.52 -55.71 8.03
CA ASN A 158 -0.23 -56.89 8.85
C ASN A 158 -0.49 -56.66 10.36
N GLU A 159 -1.26 -57.56 10.96
CA GLU A 159 -1.48 -57.68 12.41
C GLU A 159 -0.21 -58.08 13.16
N HIS A 160 -0.28 -57.89 14.48
CA HIS A 160 0.57 -58.39 15.57
C HIS A 160 1.61 -57.42 16.14
N ASN A 161 1.24 -56.79 17.26
CA ASN A 161 1.94 -57.05 18.51
C ASN A 161 1.00 -56.82 19.71
N GLU A 162 0.51 -57.92 20.29
CA GLU A 162 -0.05 -57.95 21.64
C GLU A 162 1.08 -57.84 22.68
N LEU A 163 0.85 -57.06 23.74
CA LEU A 163 0.85 -57.49 25.15
C LEU A 163 0.37 -56.33 26.03
#